data_AF-W1XPS9-F1
#
_entry.id   AF-W1XPS9-F1
#
_cell.length_a   1.000
_cell.length_b   1.000
_cell.length_c   1.000
_cell.angle_alpha   90.00
_cell.angle_beta   90.00
_cell.angle_gamma   90.00
#
_symmetry.space_group_name_H-M   'P 1'
#
loop_
_entity.id
_entity.type
_entity.pdbx_description
1 polymer ?
#
loop_
_entity_poly.entity_id
_entity_poly.type
_entity_poly.pdbx_seq_one_letter_code
_entity_poly.pdbx_strand_id
1 'polypeptide(L)' 'FSDMYFFMNTTAEVVKETGIRSVLSRGLAGVSPTADQALVENADLFRTWNGFDNDRIKVLLGPHAPYTCP' A
#
# COMPACT_ATOMS: atom_id res chain seq x y z
N PHE A 1 12.75 -2.51 -0.18
CA PHE A 1 11.74 -2.94 0.82
C PHE A 1 10.41 -3.14 0.10
N SER A 2 9.73 -4.26 0.32
CA SER A 2 8.42 -4.53 -0.28
C SER A 2 7.50 -4.91 0.85
N ASP A 3 6.41 -4.17 1.03
CA ASP A 3 5.52 -4.38 2.16
C ASP A 3 4.05 -4.20 1.78
N MET A 4 3.23 -5.00 2.44
CA MET A 4 1.79 -5.07 2.27
C MET A 4 1.16 -5.29 3.64
N TYR A 5 0.60 -4.22 4.22
CA TYR A 5 0.00 -4.31 5.54
C TYR A 5 -1.09 -3.27 5.79
N PHE A 6 -1.43 -3.08 7.06
CA PHE A 6 -2.30 -2.00 7.57
C PHE A 6 -1.47 -0.74 7.84
N PHE A 7 -2.12 0.43 7.93
CA PHE A 7 -1.49 1.71 8.28
C PHE A 7 -0.34 2.15 7.36
N MET A 8 -0.46 1.86 6.06
CA MET A 8 0.62 2.08 5.09
C MET A 8 1.06 3.53 4.92
N ASN A 9 0.24 4.51 5.29
CA ASN A 9 0.66 5.92 5.31
C ASN A 9 1.79 6.15 6.32
N THR A 10 1.70 5.55 7.51
CA THR A 10 2.76 5.61 8.52
C THR A 10 4.01 4.89 8.04
N THR A 11 3.86 3.72 7.41
CA THR A 11 4.98 3.00 6.80
C THR A 11 5.68 3.85 5.73
N ALA A 12 4.92 4.58 4.90
CA ALA A 12 5.48 5.44 3.87
C ALA A 12 6.27 6.63 4.45
N GLU A 13 5.79 7.28 5.53
CA GLU A 13 6.55 8.33 6.23
C GLU A 13 7.89 7.80 6.77
N VAL A 14 7.89 6.62 7.40
CA VAL A 14 9.13 6.02 7.93
C VAL A 14 10.06 5.60 6.79
N VAL A 15 9.54 5.09 5.68
CA VAL A 15 10.36 4.82 4.48
C VAL A 15 11.01 6.09 3.95
N LYS A 16 10.26 7.20 3.91
CA LYS A 16 10.78 8.51 3.53
C LYS A 16 11.89 8.97 4.48
N GLU A 17 11.71 8.84 5.79
CA GLU A 17 12.71 9.21 6.81
C GLU A 17 13.98 8.37 6.72
N THR A 18 13.83 7.06 6.54
CA THR A 18 14.97 6.13 6.43
C THR A 18 15.72 6.25 5.10
N GLY A 19 15.09 6.83 4.07
CA GLY A 19 15.66 7.01 2.74
C GLY A 19 15.76 5.73 1.91
N ILE A 20 15.15 4.63 2.35
CA ILE A 20 15.18 3.37 1.61
C ILE A 20 14.22 3.41 0.42
N ARG A 21 14.51 2.60 -0.61
CA ARG A 21 13.59 2.38 -1.74
C ARG A 21 12.51 1.36 -1.38
N SER A 22 11.27 1.64 -1.75
CA SER A 22 10.14 0.75 -1.46
C SER A 22 9.11 0.59 -2.57
N VAL A 23 8.40 -0.53 -2.48
CA VAL A 23 7.10 -0.76 -3.11
C VAL A 23 6.12 -1.08 -1.99
N LEU A 24 5.09 -0.26 -1.82
CA LEU A 24 4.12 -0.35 -0.74
C LEU A 24 2.74 -0.67 -1.30
N SER A 25 1.92 -1.37 -0.52
CA SER A 25 0.53 -1.61 -0.87
C SER A 25 -0.32 -1.76 0.38
N ARG A 26 -1.56 -1.26 0.34
CA ARG A 26 -2.55 -1.67 1.34
C ARG A 26 -3.00 -3.10 1.02
N GLY A 27 -2.93 -3.99 2.01
CA GLY A 27 -3.42 -5.36 1.87
C GLY A 27 -4.92 -5.41 1.58
N LEU A 28 -5.30 -6.10 0.50
CA LEU A 28 -6.68 -6.25 0.05
C LEU A 28 -7.16 -7.68 0.29
N ALA A 29 -8.36 -7.81 0.86
CA ALA A 29 -9.07 -9.07 0.98
C ALA A 29 -10.55 -8.81 0.68
N GLY A 30 -11.03 -9.22 -0.50
CA GLY A 30 -12.41 -9.02 -0.96
C GLY A 30 -13.47 -9.74 -0.10
N VAL A 31 -13.08 -10.75 0.67
CA VAL A 31 -13.96 -11.44 1.63
C VAL A 31 -14.06 -10.72 3.00
N SER A 32 -13.25 -9.68 3.23
CA SER A 32 -13.24 -8.93 4.48
C SER A 32 -14.42 -7.94 4.54
N PRO A 33 -15.03 -7.71 5.71
CA PRO A 33 -15.99 -6.60 5.90
C PRO A 33 -15.41 -5.22 5.56
N THR A 34 -14.08 -5.11 5.52
CA THR A 34 -13.35 -3.87 5.23
C THR A 34 -12.82 -3.80 3.79
N ALA A 35 -13.26 -4.68 2.88
CA ALA A 35 -12.74 -4.77 1.52
C ALA A 35 -12.75 -3.42 0.76
N ASP A 36 -13.92 -2.77 0.71
CA ASP A 36 -14.08 -1.47 0.03
C ASP A 36 -13.23 -0.38 0.67
N GLN A 37 -13.20 -0.35 2.00
CA GLN A 37 -12.38 0.58 2.77
C GLN A 37 -10.88 0.40 2.46
N ALA A 38 -10.40 -0.84 2.41
CA ALA A 38 -9.00 -1.15 2.09
C ALA A 38 -8.64 -0.73 0.65
N LEU A 39 -9.59 -0.83 -0.29
CA LEU A 39 -9.39 -0.36 -1.66
C LEU A 39 -9.28 1.16 -1.73
N VAL A 40 -10.15 1.88 -1.01
CA VAL A 40 -10.08 3.35 -0.89
C VAL A 40 -8.76 3.78 -0.23
N GLU A 41 -8.36 3.12 0.86
CA GLU A 41 -7.08 3.38 1.53
C GLU A 41 -5.88 3.17 0.60
N ASN A 42 -5.89 2.15 -0.26
CA ASN A 42 -4.82 1.95 -1.24
C ASN A 42 -4.82 3.03 -2.32
N ALA A 43 -5.99 3.45 -2.78
CA ALA A 43 -6.10 4.53 -3.76
C ALA A 43 -5.55 5.85 -3.20
N ASP A 44 -5.83 6.15 -1.93
CA ASP A 44 -5.30 7.34 -1.26
C ASP A 44 -3.80 7.23 -0.99
N LEU A 45 -3.32 6.04 -0.60
CA LEU A 45 -1.89 5.75 -0.50
C LEU A 45 -1.18 6.00 -1.85
N PHE A 46 -1.76 5.53 -2.96
CA PHE A 46 -1.21 5.72 -4.30
C PHE A 46 -1.15 7.20 -4.67
N ARG A 47 -2.26 7.93 -4.49
CA ARG A 47 -2.32 9.37 -4.80
C ARG A 47 -1.31 10.19 -4.00
N THR A 48 -1.03 9.77 -2.76
CA THR A 48 -0.14 10.50 -1.86
C THR A 48 1.34 10.18 -2.11
N TRP A 49 1.68 8.89 -2.30
CA TRP A 49 3.07 8.43 -2.23
C TRP A 49 3.65 7.88 -3.52
N ASN A 50 2.82 7.50 -4.50
CA ASN A 50 3.36 6.90 -5.72
C ASN A 50 4.19 7.92 -6.51
N GLY A 51 5.44 7.57 -6.79
CA GLY A 51 6.37 8.44 -7.50
C GLY A 51 7.17 9.37 -6.59
N PHE A 52 7.00 9.29 -5.27
CA PHE A 52 7.73 10.10 -4.31
C PHE A 52 9.25 9.92 -4.46
N ASP A 53 9.95 11.06 -4.47
CA ASP A 53 11.40 11.19 -4.63
C ASP A 53 11.98 10.32 -5.76
N ASN A 54 11.65 10.68 -6.99
CA ASN A 54 12.13 10.00 -8.20
C ASN A 54 11.85 8.49 -8.16
N ASP A 55 10.58 8.12 -7.94
CA ASP A 55 10.13 6.72 -7.88
C ASP A 55 10.78 5.91 -6.74
N ARG A 56 11.34 6.57 -5.71
CA ARG A 56 11.91 5.86 -4.56
C ARG A 56 10.82 5.15 -3.75
N ILE A 57 9.62 5.71 -3.69
CA ILE A 57 8.43 5.01 -3.18
C ILE A 57 7.46 4.81 -4.34
N LYS A 58 7.11 3.55 -4.59
CA LYS A 58 6.01 3.17 -5.49
C LYS A 58 4.86 2.57 -4.70
N VAL A 59 3.66 2.73 -5.21
CA VAL A 59 2.46 2.11 -4.63
C VAL A 59 1.79 1.22 -5.65
N LEU A 60 1.43 0.01 -5.24
CA LEU A 60 0.72 -0.97 -6.05
C LEU A 60 -0.53 -1.48 -5.32
N LEU A 61 -1.40 -2.18 -6.05
CA LEU A 61 -2.46 -2.98 -5.44
C LEU A 61 -1.88 -4.28 -4.87
N GLY A 62 -2.24 -4.60 -3.63
CA GLY A 62 -1.76 -5.78 -2.91
C GLY A 62 -2.90 -6.75 -2.58
N PRO A 63 -3.43 -7.52 -3.56
CA PRO A 63 -4.39 -8.58 -3.26
C PRO A 63 -3.71 -9.67 -2.42
N HIS A 64 -4.32 -10.04 -1.29
CA HIS A 64 -3.75 -10.98 -0.35
C HIS A 64 -3.55 -12.38 -0.97
N ALA A 65 -4.59 -12.92 -1.60
CA ALA A 65 -4.55 -14.18 -2.34
C ALA A 65 -5.82 -14.35 -3.21
N PRO A 66 -5.78 -15.14 -4.30
CA PRO A 66 -6.95 -15.38 -5.16
C PRO A 66 -8.20 -15.84 -4.41
N TYR A 67 -8.06 -16.75 -3.44
CA TYR A 67 -9.19 -17.27 -2.65
C TYR A 67 -9.72 -16.30 -1.59
N THR A 68 -9.04 -15.16 -1.38
CA THR A 68 -9.48 -14.09 -0.48
C THR A 68 -9.93 -12.83 -1.22
N CYS A 69 -9.75 -12.77 -2.54
CA CYS A 69 -10.04 -11.64 -3.41
C CYS A 69 -10.80 -12.12 -4.66
N PRO A 70 -12.09 -12.47 -4.50
CA PRO A 70 -12.94 -12.89 -5.62
C PRO A 70 -13.25 -11.74 -6.59
#